data_AF-A0A7H4GQ43-F1
#
_entry.id   AF-A0A7H4GQ43-F1
#
_cell.length_a   1.000
_cell.length_b   1.000
_cell.length_c   1.000
_cell.angle_alpha   90.00
_cell.angle_beta   90.00
_cell.angle_gamma   90.00
#
_symmetry.space_group_name_H-M   'P 1'
#
loop_
_entity.id
_entity.type
_entity.pdbx_description
1 polymer ?
#
loop_
_entity_poly.entity_id
_entity_poly.type
_entity_poly.pdbx_seq_one_letter_code
_entity_poly.pdbx_strand_id
1 'polypeptide(L)'
;MGDLFYAGVLAYHAQLEGLGGLMAARMGAEYRTNLSVGTYGYQPWVRYVYGMPMALDAGGLHMDLDYVPSHLTQHNGSASQRAQAAQPLGMLKSILENVVPEYQLSTEDEPTEGVSAAAAIAKAQAEGQRVFHVTQDNLNQVMAEISISQASREDIQRAVSQFGYEAIVHEAPITVPGWRGSGYILTNPETGAGSYMIDGGKNGGFLSELNGLLFAGAGEAPDWLKNLIGIIIEFIKGPIGKILEAWDIIQIFQDCGLPEAIAITIGHLIVLAISLIPVIMLGAAGFLVLAFIVLGITSVLANWMKDQNVEFYCES
;
A
#
# COMPACT_ATOMS: atom_id res chain seq x y z
N MET A 1 2.67 -27.24 -9.76
CA MET A 1 2.46 -26.14 -8.78
C MET A 1 1.94 -24.86 -9.43
N GLY A 2 2.39 -24.46 -10.63
CA GLY A 2 1.87 -23.26 -11.30
C GLY A 2 0.34 -23.25 -11.45
N ASP A 3 -0.25 -24.35 -11.90
CA ASP A 3 -1.72 -24.46 -12.04
C ASP A 3 -2.47 -24.33 -10.71
N LEU A 4 -1.89 -24.82 -9.61
CA LEU A 4 -2.46 -24.68 -8.27
C LEU A 4 -2.52 -23.21 -7.84
N PHE A 5 -1.42 -22.47 -8.05
CA PHE A 5 -1.36 -21.05 -7.73
C PHE A 5 -2.29 -20.23 -8.63
N TYR A 6 -2.29 -20.52 -9.93
CA TYR A 6 -3.20 -19.88 -10.87
C TYR A 6 -4.68 -20.11 -10.48
N ALA A 7 -5.04 -21.37 -10.18
CA ALA A 7 -6.39 -21.70 -9.72
C ALA A 7 -6.74 -21.04 -8.39
N GLY A 8 -5.78 -20.89 -7.46
CA GLY A 8 -5.98 -20.19 -6.20
C GLY A 8 -6.27 -18.71 -6.40
N VAL A 9 -5.49 -18.01 -7.23
CA VAL A 9 -5.75 -16.60 -7.55
C VAL A 9 -7.12 -16.44 -8.24
N LEU A 10 -7.49 -17.35 -9.15
CA LEU A 10 -8.82 -17.34 -9.76
C LEU A 10 -9.94 -17.56 -8.74
N ALA A 11 -9.75 -18.50 -7.81
CA ALA A 11 -10.70 -18.78 -6.74
C ALA A 11 -10.86 -17.60 -5.77
N TYR A 12 -9.77 -16.90 -5.46
CA TYR A 12 -9.79 -15.66 -4.69
C TYR A 12 -10.69 -14.61 -5.36
N HIS A 13 -10.45 -14.32 -6.64
CA HIS A 13 -11.22 -13.30 -7.36
C HIS A 13 -12.68 -13.70 -7.55
N ALA A 14 -12.96 -14.95 -7.88
CA ALA A 14 -14.33 -15.44 -8.03
C ALA A 14 -15.13 -15.33 -6.72
N GLN A 15 -14.52 -15.67 -5.58
CA GLN A 15 -15.15 -15.54 -4.27
C GLN A 15 -15.32 -14.08 -3.86
N LEU A 16 -14.30 -13.24 -4.10
CA LEU A 16 -14.35 -11.82 -3.77
C LEU A 16 -15.45 -11.09 -4.55
N GLU A 17 -15.57 -11.33 -5.85
CA GLU A 17 -16.63 -10.73 -6.67
C GLU A 17 -18.02 -11.25 -6.28
N GLY A 18 -18.16 -12.57 -6.07
CA GLY A 18 -19.43 -13.17 -5.70
C GLY A 18 -19.93 -12.73 -4.32
N LEU A 19 -19.11 -12.91 -3.29
CA LEU A 19 -19.45 -12.57 -1.91
C LEU A 19 -19.47 -11.05 -1.71
N GLY A 20 -18.47 -10.33 -2.23
CA GLY A 20 -18.40 -8.88 -2.14
C GLY A 20 -19.55 -8.19 -2.87
N GLY A 21 -19.94 -8.70 -4.03
CA GLY A 21 -21.12 -8.23 -4.76
C GLY A 21 -22.42 -8.38 -3.96
N LEU A 22 -22.61 -9.53 -3.30
CA LEU A 22 -23.78 -9.77 -2.44
C LEU A 22 -23.77 -8.86 -1.19
N MET A 23 -22.62 -8.71 -0.54
CA MET A 23 -22.46 -7.82 0.62
C MET A 23 -22.77 -6.37 0.25
N ALA A 24 -22.20 -5.88 -0.85
CA ALA A 24 -22.43 -4.53 -1.33
C ALA A 24 -23.91 -4.31 -1.70
N ALA A 25 -24.53 -5.26 -2.42
CA ALA A 25 -25.94 -5.17 -2.81
C ALA A 25 -26.87 -5.05 -1.59
N ARG A 26 -26.58 -5.80 -0.51
CA ARG A 26 -27.33 -5.70 0.75
C ARG A 26 -27.23 -4.32 1.41
N MET A 27 -26.13 -3.60 1.17
CA MET A 27 -25.89 -2.25 1.67
C MET A 27 -26.35 -1.16 0.68
N GLY A 28 -27.02 -1.53 -0.42
CA GLY A 28 -27.43 -0.60 -1.48
C GLY A 28 -26.25 -0.05 -2.29
N ALA A 29 -25.15 -0.79 -2.35
CA ALA A 29 -23.94 -0.46 -3.08
C ALA A 29 -23.64 -1.47 -4.20
N GLU A 30 -22.88 -1.04 -5.20
CA GLU A 30 -22.32 -1.88 -6.24
C GLU A 30 -20.82 -2.03 -6.02
N TYR A 31 -20.34 -3.27 -6.10
CA TYR A 31 -18.93 -3.63 -5.92
C TYR A 31 -18.40 -4.38 -7.15
N ARG A 32 -17.23 -3.95 -7.63
CA ARG A 32 -16.46 -4.62 -8.69
C ARG A 32 -14.98 -4.57 -8.36
N THR A 33 -14.26 -5.66 -8.62
CA THR A 33 -12.80 -5.65 -8.59
C THR A 33 -12.23 -5.11 -9.89
N ASN A 34 -11.15 -4.35 -9.78
CA ASN A 34 -10.37 -3.88 -10.91
C ASN A 34 -9.15 -4.79 -11.11
N LEU A 35 -8.30 -4.45 -12.09
CA LEU A 35 -7.02 -5.13 -12.30
C LEU A 35 -6.22 -5.18 -11.00
N SER A 36 -5.98 -6.40 -10.56
CA SER A 36 -5.20 -6.72 -9.37
C SER A 36 -3.79 -7.16 -9.75
N VAL A 37 -2.85 -6.95 -8.83
CA VAL A 37 -1.52 -7.54 -8.88
C VAL A 37 -1.18 -8.10 -7.50
N GLY A 38 -0.42 -9.19 -7.50
CA GLY A 38 -0.01 -9.87 -6.30
C GLY A 38 0.85 -11.08 -6.60
N THR A 39 1.26 -11.75 -5.53
CA THR A 39 2.02 -12.98 -5.55
C THR A 39 1.27 -14.09 -4.85
N TYR A 40 1.33 -15.29 -5.42
CA TYR A 40 0.90 -16.49 -4.74
C TYR A 40 1.89 -17.60 -5.04
N GLY A 41 2.46 -18.19 -4.00
CA GLY A 41 3.48 -19.21 -4.16
C GLY A 41 3.82 -19.95 -2.89
N TYR A 42 4.86 -20.78 -3.01
CA TYR A 42 5.42 -21.52 -1.88
C TYR A 42 6.66 -20.79 -1.35
N GLN A 43 6.67 -20.53 -0.05
CA GLN A 43 7.77 -19.86 0.65
C GLN A 43 8.46 -20.88 1.59
N PRO A 44 9.66 -21.41 1.24
CA PRO A 44 10.43 -22.26 2.14
C PRO A 44 11.10 -21.44 3.24
N TRP A 45 11.43 -22.08 4.38
CA TRP A 45 12.29 -21.45 5.37
C TRP A 45 13.74 -21.60 4.98
N VAL A 46 14.50 -20.51 5.00
CA VAL A 46 15.92 -20.50 4.63
C VAL A 46 16.76 -20.48 5.90
N ARG A 47 17.64 -21.48 6.08
CA ARG A 47 18.62 -21.49 7.16
C ARG A 47 19.88 -20.78 6.72
N TYR A 48 20.27 -19.77 7.49
CA TYR A 48 21.49 -19.00 7.25
C TYR A 48 22.59 -19.42 8.21
N VAL A 49 23.81 -19.55 7.69
CA VAL A 49 25.04 -19.67 8.49
C VAL A 49 26.00 -18.61 8.00
N TYR A 50 26.47 -17.74 8.89
CA TYR A 50 27.26 -16.55 8.53
C TYR A 50 26.61 -15.66 7.45
N GLY A 51 25.28 -15.51 7.48
CA GLY A 51 24.55 -14.71 6.50
C GLY A 51 24.42 -15.35 5.11
N MET A 52 24.95 -16.55 4.90
CA MET A 52 24.80 -17.30 3.65
C MET A 52 23.70 -18.35 3.77
N PRO A 53 22.81 -18.50 2.77
CA PRO A 53 21.75 -19.51 2.79
C PRO A 53 22.38 -20.91 2.59
N MET A 54 22.26 -21.79 3.58
CA MET A 54 22.90 -23.11 3.60
C MET A 54 21.91 -24.26 3.43
N ALA A 55 20.62 -24.07 3.77
CA ALA A 55 19.59 -25.09 3.65
C ALA A 55 18.19 -24.49 3.49
N LEU A 56 17.28 -25.26 2.89
CA LEU A 56 15.85 -24.98 2.84
C LEU A 56 15.11 -26.01 3.70
N ASP A 57 14.27 -25.56 4.62
CA ASP A 57 13.29 -26.41 5.29
C ASP A 57 11.92 -26.30 4.59
N ALA A 58 11.06 -27.29 4.84
CA ALA A 58 9.66 -27.26 4.41
C ALA A 58 8.95 -26.01 4.96
N GLY A 59 8.40 -25.19 4.08
CA GLY A 59 7.65 -23.98 4.41
C GLY A 59 6.17 -24.09 4.05
N GLY A 60 5.54 -22.98 3.69
CA GLY A 60 4.09 -22.90 3.47
C GLY A 60 3.71 -22.23 2.16
N LEU A 61 2.42 -22.32 1.82
CA LEU A 61 1.87 -21.44 0.78
C LEU A 61 1.61 -20.06 1.36
N HIS A 62 1.77 -19.08 0.49
CA HIS A 62 1.70 -17.70 0.89
C HIS A 62 1.12 -16.89 -0.27
N MET A 63 -0.08 -16.36 -0.04
CA MET A 63 -0.80 -15.42 -0.90
C MET A 63 -0.64 -14.01 -0.34
N ASP A 64 -0.23 -13.08 -1.19
CA ASP A 64 -0.17 -11.64 -0.92
C ASP A 64 -0.65 -10.93 -2.18
N LEU A 65 -1.82 -10.31 -2.12
CA LEU A 65 -2.34 -9.54 -3.23
C LEU A 65 -2.07 -8.06 -3.00
N ASP A 66 -0.81 -7.67 -3.30
CA ASP A 66 -0.23 -6.34 -3.16
C ASP A 66 -1.20 -5.19 -3.48
N TYR A 67 -1.99 -5.34 -4.54
CA TYR A 67 -2.95 -4.34 -4.96
C TYR A 67 -4.21 -4.97 -5.54
N VAL A 68 -5.30 -4.93 -4.78
CA VAL A 68 -6.65 -5.32 -5.23
C VAL A 68 -7.58 -4.11 -5.20
N PRO A 69 -7.45 -3.19 -6.17
CA PRO A 69 -8.34 -2.05 -6.27
C PRO A 69 -9.76 -2.53 -6.54
N SER A 70 -10.74 -1.82 -5.96
CA SER A 70 -12.15 -2.12 -6.18
C SER A 70 -12.94 -0.85 -6.37
N HIS A 71 -13.86 -0.89 -7.32
CA HIS A 71 -14.86 0.14 -7.49
C HIS A 71 -16.03 -0.17 -6.54
N LEU A 72 -16.29 0.75 -5.62
CA LEU A 72 -17.41 0.69 -4.69
C LEU A 72 -18.23 1.97 -4.82
N THR A 73 -19.44 1.85 -5.33
CA THR A 73 -20.36 2.97 -5.55
C THR A 73 -21.65 2.70 -4.80
N GLN A 74 -22.22 3.74 -4.18
CA GLN A 74 -23.49 3.62 -3.47
C GLN A 74 -24.57 4.36 -4.23
N HIS A 75 -25.72 3.71 -4.40
CA HIS A 75 -26.86 4.33 -5.07
C HIS A 75 -27.44 5.42 -4.15
N ASN A 76 -27.38 6.68 -4.58
CA ASN A 76 -27.88 7.85 -3.82
C ASN A 76 -27.27 7.99 -2.40
N GLY A 77 -26.06 7.44 -2.19
CA GLY A 77 -25.41 7.41 -0.88
C GLY A 77 -24.38 8.52 -0.68
N SER A 78 -24.16 8.88 0.58
CA SER A 78 -23.08 9.80 0.97
C SER A 78 -21.71 9.11 1.01
N ALA A 79 -20.63 9.90 1.04
CA ALA A 79 -19.27 9.38 1.22
C ALA A 79 -19.14 8.51 2.47
N SER A 80 -19.82 8.90 3.57
CA SER A 80 -19.81 8.14 4.83
C SER A 80 -20.41 6.73 4.70
N GLN A 81 -21.46 6.57 3.89
CA GLN A 81 -22.08 5.27 3.70
C GLN A 81 -21.21 4.37 2.81
N ARG A 82 -20.50 4.94 1.82
CA ARG A 82 -19.50 4.19 1.04
C ARG A 82 -18.35 3.72 1.95
N ALA A 83 -17.88 4.58 2.84
CA ALA A 83 -16.83 4.24 3.80
C ALA A 83 -17.25 3.08 4.72
N GLN A 84 -18.51 3.09 5.21
CA GLN A 84 -19.08 2.00 6.00
C GLN A 84 -19.17 0.68 5.22
N ALA A 85 -19.48 0.74 3.92
CA ALA A 85 -19.52 -0.44 3.05
C ALA A 85 -18.14 -0.98 2.68
N ALA A 86 -17.10 -0.13 2.68
CA ALA A 86 -15.74 -0.53 2.30
C ALA A 86 -15.09 -1.48 3.33
N GLN A 87 -15.37 -1.28 4.61
CA GLN A 87 -14.79 -2.06 5.71
C GLN A 87 -15.07 -3.58 5.63
N PRO A 88 -16.32 -4.06 5.56
CA PRO A 88 -16.59 -5.49 5.45
C PRO A 88 -15.99 -6.11 4.17
N LEU A 89 -15.89 -5.33 3.09
CA LEU A 89 -15.25 -5.78 1.84
C LEU A 89 -13.74 -5.91 1.99
N GLY A 90 -13.08 -5.00 2.72
CA GLY A 90 -11.66 -5.11 3.05
C GLY A 90 -11.37 -6.31 3.95
N MET A 91 -12.22 -6.57 4.94
CA MET A 91 -12.12 -7.77 5.78
C MET A 91 -12.26 -9.05 4.93
N LEU A 92 -13.21 -9.08 4.00
CA LEU A 92 -13.39 -10.21 3.10
C LEU A 92 -12.13 -10.47 2.25
N LYS A 93 -11.51 -9.41 1.69
CA LYS A 93 -10.23 -9.55 0.96
C LYS A 93 -9.17 -10.21 1.83
N SER A 94 -8.96 -9.69 3.04
CA SER A 94 -7.98 -10.23 3.99
C SER A 94 -8.27 -11.68 4.37
N ILE A 95 -9.54 -12.04 4.60
CA ILE A 95 -9.95 -13.42 4.92
C ILE A 95 -9.67 -14.36 3.73
N LEU A 96 -9.94 -13.92 2.50
CA LEU A 96 -9.73 -14.78 1.33
C LEU A 96 -8.24 -15.06 1.08
N GLU A 97 -7.33 -14.17 1.49
CA GLU A 97 -5.88 -14.38 1.38
C GLU A 97 -5.37 -15.53 2.26
N ASN A 98 -6.02 -15.86 3.39
CA ASN A 98 -5.69 -17.05 4.18
C ASN A 98 -6.57 -18.26 3.83
N VAL A 99 -7.87 -18.05 3.61
CA VAL A 99 -8.83 -19.15 3.41
C VAL A 99 -8.63 -19.88 2.08
N VAL A 100 -8.25 -19.18 1.01
CA VAL A 100 -8.02 -19.83 -0.29
C VAL A 100 -6.85 -20.83 -0.22
N PRO A 101 -5.66 -20.45 0.29
CA PRO A 101 -4.60 -21.41 0.54
C PRO A 101 -4.99 -22.54 1.51
N GLU A 102 -5.73 -22.23 2.58
CA GLU A 102 -6.21 -23.24 3.54
C GLU A 102 -7.05 -24.32 2.86
N TYR A 103 -8.01 -23.96 2.00
CA TYR A 103 -8.81 -24.96 1.28
C TYR A 103 -7.98 -25.81 0.30
N GLN A 104 -6.88 -25.28 -0.21
CA GLN A 104 -6.02 -26.00 -1.15
C GLN A 104 -5.06 -26.97 -0.48
N LEU A 105 -4.69 -26.72 0.79
CA LEU A 105 -3.71 -27.53 1.53
C LEU A 105 -4.30 -28.35 2.67
N SER A 106 -5.42 -27.93 3.24
CA SER A 106 -6.05 -28.66 4.32
C SER A 106 -6.66 -29.94 3.82
N THR A 107 -6.40 -31.02 4.54
CA THR A 107 -7.10 -32.30 4.38
C THR A 107 -7.87 -32.61 5.67
N GLU A 108 -8.76 -33.60 5.64
CA GLU A 108 -9.48 -34.02 6.85
C GLU A 108 -8.52 -34.50 7.96
N ASP A 109 -7.41 -35.12 7.58
CA ASP A 109 -6.42 -35.67 8.49
C ASP A 109 -5.35 -34.65 8.92
N GLU A 110 -5.07 -33.64 8.07
CA GLU A 110 -4.07 -32.59 8.30
C GLU A 110 -4.68 -31.21 8.00
N PRO A 111 -5.41 -30.60 8.96
CA PRO A 111 -5.92 -29.24 8.79
C PRO A 111 -4.77 -28.23 8.82
N THR A 112 -4.79 -27.29 7.87
CA THR A 112 -3.84 -26.17 7.85
C THR A 112 -4.54 -24.88 8.27
N GLU A 113 -3.82 -24.00 8.95
CA GLU A 113 -4.31 -22.70 9.40
C GLU A 113 -3.44 -21.61 8.76
N GLY A 114 -4.06 -20.80 7.90
CA GLY A 114 -3.44 -19.65 7.28
C GLY A 114 -3.56 -18.42 8.17
N VAL A 115 -2.81 -17.38 7.83
CA VAL A 115 -2.76 -16.14 8.61
C VAL A 115 -3.05 -14.95 7.72
N SER A 116 -4.04 -14.15 8.13
CA SER A 116 -4.35 -12.83 7.61
C SER A 116 -4.62 -11.88 8.77
N ALA A 117 -4.71 -10.57 8.50
CA ALA A 117 -4.99 -9.59 9.56
C ALA A 117 -6.35 -9.87 10.22
N ALA A 118 -7.37 -10.15 9.40
CA ALA A 118 -8.71 -10.47 9.88
C ALA A 118 -8.73 -11.79 10.68
N ALA A 119 -8.07 -12.84 10.19
CA ALA A 119 -7.98 -14.12 10.91
C ALA A 119 -7.20 -13.97 12.22
N ALA A 120 -6.13 -13.16 12.23
CA ALA A 120 -5.34 -12.93 13.42
C ALA A 120 -6.11 -12.16 14.50
N ILE A 121 -6.89 -11.15 14.12
CA ILE A 121 -7.77 -10.43 15.05
C ILE A 121 -8.86 -11.37 15.61
N ALA A 122 -9.48 -12.18 14.75
CA ALA A 122 -10.50 -13.14 15.17
C ALA A 122 -9.92 -14.20 16.14
N LYS A 123 -8.73 -14.72 15.86
CA LYS A 123 -8.03 -15.67 16.74
C LYS A 123 -7.66 -15.04 18.07
N ALA A 124 -7.10 -13.83 18.07
CA ALA A 124 -6.78 -13.11 19.30
C ALA A 124 -8.03 -12.91 20.17
N GLN A 125 -9.16 -12.55 19.56
CA GLN A 125 -10.45 -12.43 20.26
C GLN A 125 -10.92 -13.77 20.83
N ALA A 126 -10.78 -14.86 20.08
CA ALA A 126 -11.12 -16.21 20.55
C ALA A 126 -10.22 -16.70 21.69
N GLU A 127 -8.95 -16.28 21.72
CA GLU A 127 -8.00 -16.51 22.81
C GLU A 127 -8.24 -15.61 24.03
N GLY A 128 -9.25 -14.74 23.98
CA GLY A 128 -9.62 -13.84 25.07
C GLY A 128 -8.76 -12.57 25.17
N GLN A 129 -7.97 -12.26 24.15
CA GLN A 129 -7.22 -11.01 24.09
C GLN A 129 -8.16 -9.83 23.83
N ARG A 130 -7.76 -8.66 24.31
CA ARG A 130 -8.45 -7.41 24.00
C ARG A 130 -8.12 -6.98 22.57
N VAL A 131 -9.14 -6.51 21.86
CA VAL A 131 -9.02 -5.84 20.57
C VAL A 131 -9.29 -4.35 20.80
N PHE A 132 -8.34 -3.52 20.39
CA PHE A 132 -8.37 -2.08 20.56
C PHE A 132 -8.75 -1.41 19.24
N HIS A 133 -9.62 -0.41 19.34
CA HIS A 133 -9.82 0.59 18.30
C HIS A 133 -8.98 1.81 18.67
N VAL A 134 -7.99 2.11 17.84
CA VAL A 134 -6.98 3.14 18.07
C VAL A 134 -7.33 4.37 17.22
N THR A 135 -7.45 5.50 17.88
CA THR A 135 -7.64 6.83 17.27
C THR A 135 -6.53 7.75 17.77
N GLN A 136 -6.47 8.98 17.25
CA GLN A 136 -5.50 9.97 17.73
C GLN A 136 -5.64 10.25 19.24
N ASP A 137 -6.86 10.20 19.76
CA ASP A 137 -7.17 10.53 21.15
C ASP A 137 -6.62 9.51 22.15
N ASN A 138 -6.62 8.22 21.77
CA ASN A 138 -6.24 7.13 22.66
C ASN A 138 -4.92 6.45 22.28
N LEU A 139 -4.24 6.92 21.22
CA LEU A 139 -3.03 6.30 20.68
C LEU A 139 -1.98 6.01 21.77
N ASN A 140 -1.64 7.03 22.57
CA ASN A 140 -0.61 6.88 23.60
C ASN A 140 -1.01 5.88 24.70
N GLN A 141 -2.29 5.83 25.05
CA GLN A 141 -2.81 4.89 26.03
C GLN A 141 -2.74 3.46 25.49
N VAL A 142 -3.29 3.21 24.30
CA VAL A 142 -3.30 1.87 23.71
C VAL A 142 -1.88 1.38 23.44
N MET A 143 -0.97 2.26 23.00
CA MET A 143 0.44 1.91 22.81
C MET A 143 1.15 1.52 24.11
N ALA A 144 0.64 1.89 25.29
CA ALA A 144 1.17 1.40 26.56
C ALA A 144 0.60 0.02 26.95
N GLU A 145 -0.54 -0.37 26.40
CA GLU A 145 -1.23 -1.63 26.72
C GLU A 145 -0.87 -2.78 25.78
N ILE A 146 -0.53 -2.51 24.51
CA ILE A 146 -0.21 -3.55 23.51
C ILE A 146 1.28 -3.95 23.52
N SER A 147 1.55 -5.23 23.30
CA SER A 147 2.90 -5.82 23.28
C SER A 147 3.28 -6.44 21.92
N ILE A 148 2.80 -5.85 20.83
CA ILE A 148 3.09 -6.28 19.44
C ILE A 148 4.50 -5.86 18.97
N SER A 149 4.91 -6.26 17.76
CA SER A 149 6.23 -5.93 17.22
C SER A 149 6.48 -4.41 17.13
N GLN A 150 7.75 -4.00 17.30
CA GLN A 150 8.12 -2.59 17.21
C GLN A 150 7.78 -1.97 15.83
N ALA A 151 7.98 -2.74 14.75
CA ALA A 151 7.66 -2.29 13.40
C ALA A 151 6.16 -1.98 13.24
N SER A 152 5.28 -2.86 13.73
CA SER A 152 3.83 -2.64 13.66
C SER A 152 3.36 -1.54 14.61
N ARG A 153 4.00 -1.36 15.76
CA ARG A 153 3.74 -0.20 16.63
C ARG A 153 4.06 1.11 15.91
N GLU A 154 5.23 1.20 15.26
CA GLU A 154 5.64 2.39 14.52
C GLU A 154 4.73 2.68 13.32
N ASP A 155 4.26 1.63 12.63
CA ASP A 155 3.33 1.77 11.52
C ASP A 155 1.98 2.32 11.98
N ILE A 156 1.38 1.73 13.02
CA ILE A 156 0.13 2.23 13.62
C ILE A 156 0.31 3.65 14.14
N GLN A 157 1.39 3.95 14.87
CA GLN A 157 1.66 5.29 15.40
C GLN A 157 1.74 6.31 14.27
N ARG A 158 2.46 6.00 13.19
CA ARG A 158 2.60 6.90 12.03
C ARG A 158 1.27 7.12 11.32
N ALA A 159 0.56 6.04 11.01
CA ALA A 159 -0.75 6.07 10.35
C ALA A 159 -1.76 6.93 11.13
N VAL A 160 -1.86 6.69 12.43
CA VAL A 160 -2.82 7.38 13.29
C VAL A 160 -2.41 8.83 13.53
N SER A 161 -1.16 9.08 13.94
CA SER A 161 -0.73 10.43 14.35
C SER A 161 -0.50 11.39 13.18
N GLN A 162 -0.01 10.93 12.03
CA GLN A 162 0.37 11.81 10.91
C GLN A 162 -0.71 11.90 9.83
N PHE A 163 -1.45 10.80 9.60
CA PHE A 163 -2.42 10.72 8.50
C PHE A 163 -3.88 10.69 8.98
N GLY A 164 -4.12 10.69 10.29
CA GLY A 164 -5.48 10.68 10.85
C GLY A 164 -6.23 9.38 10.64
N TYR A 165 -5.51 8.26 10.43
CA TYR A 165 -6.15 6.96 10.27
C TYR A 165 -6.58 6.42 11.63
N GLU A 166 -7.49 5.46 11.60
CA GLU A 166 -7.87 4.66 12.75
C GLU A 166 -7.27 3.27 12.62
N ALA A 167 -6.92 2.63 13.73
CA ALA A 167 -6.42 1.26 13.71
C ALA A 167 -7.27 0.28 14.51
N ILE A 168 -7.35 -0.97 14.07
CA ILE A 168 -7.85 -2.08 14.87
C ILE A 168 -6.67 -3.03 15.09
N VAL A 169 -6.37 -3.33 16.35
CA VAL A 169 -5.21 -4.17 16.71
C VAL A 169 -5.51 -4.96 17.98
N HIS A 170 -4.87 -6.11 18.15
CA HIS A 170 -5.00 -6.93 19.35
C HIS A 170 -3.81 -6.76 20.32
N GLU A 171 -4.01 -7.21 21.56
CA GLU A 171 -3.11 -6.94 22.69
C GLU A 171 -1.70 -7.51 22.52
N ALA A 172 -1.57 -8.75 22.05
CA ALA A 172 -0.30 -9.46 22.03
C ALA A 172 -0.20 -10.49 20.87
N PRO A 173 1.02 -10.83 20.43
CA PRO A 173 1.21 -11.79 19.34
C PRO A 173 0.51 -13.13 19.59
N ILE A 174 -0.28 -13.58 18.61
CA ILE A 174 -0.91 -14.90 18.58
C ILE A 174 0.05 -15.93 17.98
N THR A 175 -0.28 -17.21 18.13
CA THR A 175 0.49 -18.31 17.54
C THR A 175 -0.40 -19.16 16.64
N VAL A 176 0.06 -19.37 15.41
CA VAL A 176 -0.50 -20.26 14.39
C VAL A 176 0.63 -21.23 14.01
N PRO A 177 0.37 -22.49 13.61
CA PRO A 177 1.44 -23.40 13.19
C PRO A 177 2.38 -22.74 12.16
N GLY A 178 3.65 -22.60 12.52
CA GLY A 178 4.67 -21.98 11.66
C GLY A 178 4.70 -20.43 11.67
N TRP A 179 3.83 -19.75 12.42
CA TRP A 179 3.83 -18.29 12.50
C TRP A 179 3.47 -17.77 13.90
N ARG A 180 4.20 -16.73 14.35
CA ARG A 180 3.87 -15.99 15.57
C ARG A 180 3.97 -14.51 15.27
N GLY A 181 2.92 -13.77 15.57
CA GLY A 181 2.85 -12.35 15.28
C GLY A 181 1.47 -11.77 15.55
N SER A 182 1.27 -10.54 15.09
CA SER A 182 0.08 -9.74 15.32
C SER A 182 -0.57 -9.34 14.01
N GLY A 183 -1.88 -9.13 14.02
CA GLY A 183 -2.62 -8.59 12.88
C GLY A 183 -3.20 -7.23 13.26
N TYR A 184 -3.18 -6.29 12.32
CA TYR A 184 -3.75 -4.97 12.52
C TYR A 184 -4.36 -4.43 11.22
N ILE A 185 -5.36 -3.57 11.37
CA ILE A 185 -6.06 -2.92 10.25
C ILE A 185 -5.88 -1.43 10.42
N LEU A 186 -5.46 -0.72 9.37
CA LEU A 186 -5.41 0.73 9.32
C LEU A 186 -6.53 1.21 8.38
N THR A 187 -7.36 2.13 8.83
CA THR A 187 -8.51 2.62 8.07
C THR A 187 -8.46 4.14 7.98
N ASN A 188 -8.61 4.67 6.78
CA ASN A 188 -8.90 6.08 6.59
C ASN A 188 -10.41 6.31 6.89
N PRO A 189 -10.78 7.07 7.95
CA PRO A 189 -12.17 7.23 8.35
C PRO A 189 -13.02 8.03 7.36
N GLU A 190 -12.42 8.86 6.50
CA GLU A 190 -13.12 9.67 5.51
C GLU A 190 -13.52 8.86 4.27
N THR A 191 -12.63 7.97 3.82
CA THR A 191 -12.80 7.21 2.58
C THR A 191 -13.24 5.76 2.82
N GLY A 192 -13.01 5.23 4.02
CA GLY A 192 -13.15 3.82 4.37
C GLY A 192 -12.08 2.91 3.77
N ALA A 193 -11.08 3.47 3.07
CA ALA A 193 -9.95 2.71 2.56
C ALA A 193 -9.19 2.08 3.72
N GLY A 194 -8.92 0.77 3.61
CA GLY A 194 -8.31 -0.01 4.68
C GLY A 194 -7.11 -0.82 4.21
N SER A 195 -6.07 -0.84 5.04
CA SER A 195 -4.90 -1.69 4.91
C SER A 195 -4.94 -2.77 5.99
N TYR A 196 -4.87 -4.03 5.59
CA TYR A 196 -4.95 -5.22 6.44
C TYR A 196 -3.56 -5.88 6.53
N MET A 197 -2.86 -5.68 7.64
CA MET A 197 -1.47 -6.09 7.83
C MET A 197 -1.29 -7.19 8.88
N ILE A 198 -0.24 -7.99 8.73
CA ILE A 198 0.28 -8.86 9.80
C ILE A 198 1.76 -8.58 10.05
N ASP A 199 2.23 -8.94 11.26
CA ASP A 199 3.59 -8.68 11.73
C ASP A 199 4.66 -9.14 10.73
N GLY A 200 5.64 -8.25 10.56
CA GLY A 200 6.73 -8.36 9.61
C GLY A 200 6.51 -7.58 8.29
N GLY A 201 5.50 -6.73 8.21
CA GLY A 201 5.28 -5.89 7.00
C GLY A 201 4.68 -6.70 5.85
N LYS A 202 3.93 -7.74 6.21
CA LYS A 202 3.11 -8.59 5.35
C LYS A 202 1.76 -7.82 5.12
N ASN A 203 1.44 -7.36 3.91
CA ASN A 203 0.07 -6.94 3.52
C ASN A 203 -0.74 -8.14 3.01
N GLY A 204 -0.91 -9.18 3.85
CA GLY A 204 -0.81 -10.54 3.29
C GLY A 204 0.68 -10.83 3.06
N GLY A 205 1.14 -12.06 3.23
CA GLY A 205 2.52 -12.29 3.69
C GLY A 205 3.72 -11.45 3.09
N PHE A 206 4.53 -10.87 3.97
CA PHE A 206 5.85 -10.21 3.94
C PHE A 206 6.76 -10.60 2.82
N LEU A 207 7.12 -9.53 2.12
CA LEU A 207 8.47 -8.97 2.14
C LEU A 207 8.51 -7.52 2.66
N SER A 208 8.98 -7.36 3.90
CA SER A 208 9.72 -6.16 4.32
C SER A 208 11.09 -6.17 3.62
N GLU A 209 11.38 -5.14 2.82
CA GLU A 209 12.69 -4.44 2.71
C GLU A 209 12.89 -3.78 1.32
N LEU A 210 12.22 -2.65 1.06
CA LEU A 210 12.82 -1.63 0.18
C LEU A 210 13.74 -0.66 0.94
N ASN A 211 13.73 -0.70 2.28
CA ASN A 211 14.62 0.09 3.14
C ASN A 211 15.91 -0.67 3.52
N GLY A 212 15.92 -2.02 3.52
CA GLY A 212 17.09 -2.84 3.89
C GLY A 212 18.14 -2.98 2.78
N LEU A 213 17.71 -2.97 1.51
CA LEU A 213 18.59 -3.02 0.34
C LEU A 213 19.49 -1.77 0.17
N LEU A 214 19.18 -0.67 0.86
CA LEU A 214 20.03 0.53 0.87
C LEU A 214 21.11 0.51 1.96
N PHE A 215 20.96 -0.30 3.01
CA PHE A 215 21.89 -0.29 4.15
C PHE A 215 22.69 -1.58 4.35
N ALA A 216 22.24 -2.74 3.85
CA ALA A 216 22.97 -4.00 4.03
C ALA A 216 24.14 -4.21 3.05
N GLY A 217 24.17 -3.50 1.91
CA GLY A 217 25.25 -3.59 0.92
C GLY A 217 26.33 -2.51 1.02
N ALA A 218 26.14 -1.49 1.86
CA ALA A 218 27.00 -0.30 1.89
C ALA A 218 28.18 -0.40 2.88
N GLY A 219 28.35 -1.51 3.59
CA GLY A 219 29.53 -1.74 4.42
C GLY A 219 30.83 -1.79 3.61
N GLU A 220 30.77 -2.37 2.41
CA GLU A 220 31.95 -2.63 1.57
C GLU A 220 31.92 -1.94 0.19
N ALA A 221 30.96 -1.05 -0.06
CA ALA A 221 30.91 -0.29 -1.30
C ALA A 221 32.11 0.68 -1.41
N PRO A 222 32.75 0.81 -2.59
CA PRO A 222 33.76 1.83 -2.84
C PRO A 222 33.21 3.23 -2.59
N ASP A 223 34.02 4.14 -2.07
CA ASP A 223 33.57 5.48 -1.63
C ASP A 223 32.83 6.28 -2.71
N TRP A 224 33.14 6.05 -3.99
CA TRP A 224 32.45 6.71 -5.10
C TRP A 224 30.97 6.30 -5.23
N LEU A 225 30.60 5.07 -4.85
CA LEU A 225 29.22 4.60 -4.86
C LEU A 225 28.43 5.13 -3.66
N LYS A 226 29.08 5.21 -2.48
CA LYS A 226 28.52 5.85 -1.28
C LYS A 226 28.24 7.33 -1.51
N ASN A 227 29.15 8.03 -2.20
CA ASN A 227 28.96 9.42 -2.59
C ASN A 227 27.83 9.58 -3.63
N LEU A 228 27.68 8.65 -4.57
CA LEU A 228 26.59 8.68 -5.54
C LEU A 228 25.21 8.52 -4.87
N ILE A 229 25.10 7.59 -3.92
CA ILE A 229 23.88 7.36 -3.13
C ILE A 229 23.57 8.56 -2.22
N GLY A 230 24.60 9.16 -1.60
CA GLY A 230 24.45 10.38 -0.82
C GLY A 230 23.94 11.55 -1.65
N ILE A 231 24.44 11.72 -2.88
CA ILE A 231 23.95 12.75 -3.82
C ILE A 231 22.49 12.50 -4.20
N ILE A 232 22.08 11.25 -4.45
CA ILE A 232 20.69 10.91 -4.78
C ILE A 232 19.76 11.20 -3.60
N ILE A 233 20.16 10.86 -2.37
CA ILE A 233 19.37 11.11 -1.15
C ILE A 233 19.23 12.61 -0.87
N GLU A 234 20.29 13.40 -1.04
CA GLU A 234 20.25 14.87 -0.92
C GLU A 234 19.47 15.53 -2.07
N PHE A 235 19.42 14.91 -3.27
CA PHE A 235 18.62 15.39 -4.39
C PHE A 235 17.11 15.14 -4.21
N ILE A 236 16.75 13.99 -3.60
CA ILE A 236 15.36 13.65 -3.21
C ILE A 236 14.90 14.55 -2.05
N LYS A 237 15.73 14.71 -1.01
CA LYS A 237 15.43 15.59 0.14
C LYS A 237 15.50 17.08 -0.20
N GLY A 238 16.21 17.44 -1.27
CA GLY A 238 16.39 18.80 -1.73
C GLY A 238 15.23 19.29 -2.61
N PRO A 239 15.48 19.70 -3.85
CA PRO A 239 14.48 20.41 -4.66
C PRO A 239 13.20 19.60 -4.89
N ILE A 240 13.24 18.27 -4.93
CA ILE A 240 12.03 17.43 -5.09
C ILE A 240 11.16 17.48 -3.81
N GLY A 241 11.75 17.33 -2.62
CA GLY A 241 11.04 17.50 -1.35
C GLY A 241 10.49 18.92 -1.16
N LYS A 242 11.25 19.95 -1.56
CA LYS A 242 10.78 21.35 -1.54
C LYS A 242 9.75 21.68 -2.61
N ILE A 243 9.73 20.98 -3.75
CA ILE A 243 8.70 21.11 -4.78
C ILE A 243 7.41 20.40 -4.34
N LEU A 244 7.48 19.33 -3.54
CA LEU A 244 6.27 18.74 -2.94
C LEU A 244 5.69 19.61 -1.81
N GLU A 245 6.53 20.35 -1.06
CA GLU A 245 6.07 21.33 -0.06
C GLU A 245 5.62 22.67 -0.68
N ALA A 246 6.05 23.00 -1.91
CA ALA A 246 5.71 24.26 -2.58
C ALA A 246 4.49 24.17 -3.51
N TRP A 247 3.80 23.04 -3.56
CA TRP A 247 2.63 22.85 -4.42
C TRP A 247 1.48 22.27 -3.60
N ASP A 248 0.80 23.14 -2.86
CA ASP A 248 -0.54 22.86 -2.36
C ASP A 248 -1.47 22.65 -3.56
N ILE A 249 -1.55 21.41 -4.05
CA ILE A 249 -2.56 20.94 -5.02
C ILE A 249 -3.97 21.32 -4.51
N ILE A 250 -4.12 21.40 -3.18
CA ILE A 250 -5.32 21.84 -2.48
C ILE A 250 -5.73 23.28 -2.86
N GLN A 251 -4.81 24.21 -3.07
CA GLN A 251 -5.15 25.60 -3.43
C GLN A 251 -5.58 25.75 -4.90
N ILE A 252 -5.01 24.97 -5.83
CA ILE A 252 -5.42 25.00 -7.26
C ILE A 252 -6.85 24.46 -7.44
N PHE A 253 -7.24 23.45 -6.65
CA PHE A 253 -8.62 22.94 -6.63
C PHE A 253 -9.61 23.90 -5.95
N GLN A 254 -9.12 24.82 -5.11
CA GLN A 254 -9.94 25.84 -4.46
C GLN A 254 -10.17 27.07 -5.36
N ASP A 255 -9.24 27.38 -6.25
CA ASP A 255 -9.29 28.60 -7.08
C ASP A 255 -9.76 28.36 -8.53
N CYS A 256 -9.86 27.12 -9.02
CA CYS A 256 -10.26 26.82 -10.41
C CYS A 256 -11.26 25.65 -10.53
N GLY A 257 -12.09 25.67 -11.59
CA GLY A 257 -13.07 24.63 -11.86
C GLY A 257 -12.42 23.28 -12.21
N LEU A 258 -13.12 22.19 -11.87
CA LEU A 258 -12.70 20.81 -12.10
C LEU A 258 -12.11 20.51 -13.50
N PRO A 259 -12.62 21.07 -14.62
CA PRO A 259 -12.06 20.80 -15.96
C PRO A 259 -10.68 21.41 -16.20
N GLU A 260 -10.38 22.55 -15.57
CA GLU A 260 -9.14 23.32 -15.80
C GLU A 260 -7.98 22.75 -14.99
N ALA A 261 -8.26 22.33 -13.75
CA ALA A 261 -7.31 21.59 -12.90
C ALA A 261 -6.88 20.27 -13.56
N ILE A 262 -7.81 19.59 -14.24
CA ILE A 262 -7.55 18.36 -15.00
C ILE A 262 -6.64 18.63 -16.22
N ALA A 263 -6.86 19.72 -16.96
CA ALA A 263 -6.03 20.06 -18.12
C ALA A 263 -4.56 20.35 -17.72
N ILE A 264 -4.35 21.06 -16.61
CA ILE A 264 -3.02 21.41 -16.10
C ILE A 264 -2.30 20.19 -15.53
N THR A 265 -3.00 19.32 -14.79
CA THR A 265 -2.41 18.07 -14.27
C THR A 265 -2.09 17.08 -15.38
N ILE A 266 -2.95 16.94 -16.39
CA ILE A 266 -2.67 16.10 -17.57
C ILE A 266 -1.48 16.67 -18.35
N GLY A 267 -1.37 17.99 -18.51
CA GLY A 267 -0.21 18.63 -19.15
C GLY A 267 1.12 18.30 -18.44
N HIS A 268 1.13 18.31 -17.10
CA HIS A 268 2.31 17.95 -16.32
C HIS A 268 2.67 16.46 -16.42
N LEU A 269 1.68 15.57 -16.37
CA LEU A 269 1.91 14.13 -16.53
C LEU A 269 2.44 13.78 -17.92
N ILE A 270 1.99 14.48 -18.97
CA ILE A 270 2.48 14.31 -20.33
C ILE A 270 3.93 14.79 -20.45
N VAL A 271 4.31 15.92 -19.83
CA VAL A 271 5.70 16.41 -19.83
C VAL A 271 6.63 15.46 -19.08
N LEU A 272 6.18 14.92 -17.94
CA LEU A 272 6.92 13.88 -17.20
C LEU A 272 7.09 12.61 -18.02
N ALA A 273 6.02 12.14 -18.69
CA ALA A 273 6.08 10.97 -19.56
C ALA A 273 7.03 11.17 -20.76
N ILE A 274 7.00 12.36 -21.41
CA ILE A 274 7.86 12.68 -22.56
C ILE A 274 9.33 12.79 -22.14
N SER A 275 9.61 13.29 -20.92
CA SER A 275 10.98 13.39 -20.40
C SER A 275 11.60 12.03 -20.02
N LEU A 276 10.80 10.97 -19.89
CA LEU A 276 11.25 9.60 -19.64
C LEU A 276 11.61 8.82 -20.93
N ILE A 277 11.08 9.22 -22.10
CA ILE A 277 11.32 8.55 -23.39
C ILE A 277 12.80 8.54 -23.82
N PRO A 278 13.61 9.60 -23.59
CA PRO A 278 15.03 9.60 -23.98
C PRO A 278 15.94 8.72 -23.11
N VAL A 279 15.46 8.25 -21.95
CA VAL A 279 16.24 7.45 -20.98
C VAL A 279 16.72 6.13 -21.60
N ILE A 280 15.99 5.59 -22.58
CA ILE A 280 16.30 4.31 -23.24
C ILE A 280 17.35 4.48 -24.37
N MET A 281 17.56 5.70 -24.91
CA MET A 281 18.32 5.87 -26.16
C MET A 281 19.66 6.63 -26.02
N LEU A 282 19.87 7.47 -24.99
CA LEU A 282 21.04 8.40 -24.96
C LEU A 282 21.92 8.36 -23.69
N GLY A 283 21.56 7.57 -22.69
CA GLY A 283 22.30 7.50 -21.41
C GLY A 283 22.24 8.79 -20.57
N ALA A 284 22.79 8.74 -19.35
CA ALA A 284 22.60 9.73 -18.29
C ALA A 284 22.98 11.18 -18.66
N ALA A 285 23.95 11.38 -19.57
CA ALA A 285 24.37 12.71 -20.00
C ALA A 285 23.37 13.37 -20.97
N GLY A 286 22.70 12.58 -21.82
CA GLY A 286 21.65 13.09 -22.73
C GLY A 286 20.39 13.50 -21.98
N PHE A 287 20.08 12.80 -20.88
CA PHE A 287 18.97 13.11 -19.99
C PHE A 287 19.11 14.50 -19.34
N LEU A 288 20.30 14.84 -18.85
CA LEU A 288 20.55 16.13 -18.21
C LEU A 288 20.32 17.30 -19.18
N VAL A 289 20.85 17.22 -20.40
CA VAL A 289 20.74 18.31 -21.39
C VAL A 289 19.29 18.49 -21.85
N LEU A 290 18.56 17.40 -22.12
CA LEU A 290 17.15 17.46 -22.51
C LEU A 290 16.24 17.94 -21.37
N ALA A 291 16.49 17.52 -20.13
CA ALA A 291 15.74 18.00 -18.96
C ALA A 291 15.91 19.52 -18.76
N PHE A 292 17.13 20.05 -18.91
CA PHE A 292 17.36 21.50 -18.85
C PHE A 292 16.65 22.26 -19.98
N ILE A 293 16.62 21.72 -21.20
CA ILE A 293 15.92 22.36 -22.33
C ILE A 293 14.41 22.34 -22.14
N VAL A 294 13.84 21.21 -21.72
CA VAL A 294 12.39 21.07 -21.49
C VAL A 294 11.94 21.95 -20.32
N LEU A 295 12.68 21.96 -19.21
CA LEU A 295 12.38 22.83 -18.06
C LEU A 295 12.50 24.32 -18.43
N GLY A 296 13.53 24.68 -19.21
CA GLY A 296 13.67 26.03 -19.75
C GLY A 296 12.48 26.44 -20.61
N ILE A 297 12.06 25.58 -21.54
CA ILE A 297 10.90 25.84 -22.40
C ILE A 297 9.61 25.97 -21.59
N THR A 298 9.38 25.11 -20.58
CA THR A 298 8.18 25.19 -19.72
C THR A 298 8.14 26.46 -18.87
N SER A 299 9.29 26.91 -18.34
CA SER A 299 9.37 28.17 -17.58
C SER A 299 9.13 29.40 -18.47
N VAL A 300 9.61 29.36 -19.72
CA VAL A 300 9.39 30.43 -20.71
C VAL A 300 7.94 30.45 -21.17
N LEU A 301 7.32 29.28 -21.39
CA LEU A 301 5.89 29.17 -21.70
C LEU A 301 5.01 29.64 -20.53
N ALA A 302 5.34 29.27 -19.30
CA ALA A 302 4.61 29.71 -18.11
C ALA A 302 4.69 31.23 -17.92
N ASN A 303 5.87 31.84 -18.12
CA ASN A 303 6.01 33.30 -18.07
C ASN A 303 5.33 33.99 -19.26
N TRP A 304 5.42 33.42 -20.47
CA TRP A 304 4.74 33.97 -21.65
C TRP A 304 3.21 33.93 -21.51
N MET A 305 2.65 32.85 -20.97
CA MET A 305 1.21 32.77 -20.65
C MET A 305 0.80 33.80 -19.59
N LYS A 306 1.68 34.07 -18.62
CA LYS A 306 1.46 35.08 -17.58
C LYS A 306 1.53 36.52 -18.14
N ASP A 307 2.42 36.78 -19.09
CA ASP A 307 2.61 38.09 -19.73
C ASP A 307 1.52 38.41 -20.78
N GLN A 308 0.87 37.40 -21.37
CA GLN A 308 -0.21 37.61 -22.35
C GLN A 308 -1.56 38.01 -21.73
N ASN A 309 -1.66 38.12 -20.40
CA ASN A 309 -2.90 38.41 -19.67
C ASN A 309 -4.11 37.66 -20.26
N VAL A 310 -3.91 36.36 -20.55
CA VAL A 310 -5.00 35.45 -20.94
C VAL A 310 -5.82 35.21 -19.68
N GLU A 311 -6.60 36.22 -19.31
CA GLU A 311 -7.72 36.11 -18.40
C GLU A 311 -8.70 35.15 -19.07
N PHE A 312 -8.64 33.88 -18.67
CA PHE A 312 -9.80 33.01 -18.85
C PHE A 312 -10.89 33.64 -18.00
N TYR A 313 -11.82 34.32 -18.67
CA TYR A 313 -13.01 34.89 -18.05
C TYR A 313 -13.78 33.78 -17.32
N CYS A 314 -13.67 33.76 -15.99
CA CYS A 314 -14.54 32.98 -15.12
C CYS A 314 -15.75 33.86 -14.75
N GLU A 315 -16.79 33.84 -15.59
CA GLU A 315 -18.13 34.29 -15.16
C GLU A 315 -18.84 33.12 -14.45
N SER A 316 -19.54 33.47 -13.37
CA SER A 316 -20.17 32.65 -12.32
C SER A 316 -20.91 31.38 -12.74
#